data_AF-A0A2N5IQI5-F1
#
_entry.id   AF-A0A2N5IQI5-F1
#
_cell.length_a   1.000
_cell.length_b   1.000
_cell.length_c   1.000
_cell.angle_alpha   90.00
_cell.angle_beta   90.00
_cell.angle_gamma   90.00
#
_symmetry.space_group_name_H-M   'P 1'
#
loop_
_entity.id
_entity.type
_entity.pdbx_description
1 polymer ?
#
loop_
_entity_poly.entity_id
_entity_poly.type
_entity_poly.pdbx_seq_one_letter_code
_entity_poly.pdbx_strand_id
1 'polypeptide(L)'
;MTAETDAKALNLFLAATPIGQIKTKMGYRSTTSAMAAITRALKSARSGKNPDTARSIEIERLDSIYRQIYPLALQQDAKAIDQCLKIGEQRLRLMDAPTKAQKGLLKAYEDTVKALDDRLKPEDSALIQSGRMIASQIDYAVTHGTGIEVTKALYLMPHLMNVLRELGATPDARGSIANALQETKPKQVADEFEEYLAKMT
;
A
#
# COMPACT_ATOMS: atom_id res chain seq x y z
N MET A 1 15.01 -12.50 -24.71
CA MET A 1 15.25 -13.30 -23.50
C MET A 1 13.90 -13.77 -22.98
N THR A 2 13.72 -15.08 -22.84
CA THR A 2 12.43 -15.73 -22.56
C THR A 2 12.20 -15.89 -21.05
N ALA A 3 10.95 -16.06 -20.62
CA ALA A 3 10.61 -16.33 -19.21
C ALA A 3 11.37 -17.53 -18.62
N GLU A 4 11.68 -18.53 -19.45
CA GLU A 4 12.46 -19.70 -19.09
C GLU A 4 13.93 -19.37 -18.76
N THR A 5 14.54 -18.43 -19.50
CA THR A 5 15.90 -17.96 -19.21
C THR A 5 15.98 -17.18 -17.90
N ASP A 6 14.96 -16.35 -17.62
CA ASP A 6 14.87 -15.60 -16.37
C ASP A 6 14.69 -16.56 -15.17
N ALA A 7 13.91 -17.65 -15.31
CA ALA A 7 13.73 -18.67 -14.27
C ALA A 7 15.02 -19.46 -13.97
N LYS A 8 15.81 -19.82 -14.99
CA LYS A 8 17.11 -20.49 -14.81
C LYS A 8 18.11 -19.60 -14.07
N ALA A 9 18.14 -18.29 -14.39
CA ALA A 9 18.98 -17.33 -13.66
C ALA A 9 18.56 -17.19 -12.19
N LEU A 10 17.26 -17.20 -11.90
CA LEU A 10 16.75 -17.22 -10.53
C LEU A 10 17.18 -18.47 -9.77
N ASN A 11 17.10 -19.67 -10.36
CA ASN A 11 17.51 -20.90 -9.69
C ASN A 11 19.01 -20.89 -9.34
N LEU A 12 19.87 -20.41 -10.24
CA LEU A 12 21.30 -20.25 -9.95
C LEU A 12 21.55 -19.26 -8.81
N PHE A 13 20.78 -18.17 -8.77
CA PHE A 13 20.85 -17.18 -7.70
C PHE A 13 20.40 -17.75 -6.35
N LEU A 14 19.31 -18.52 -6.32
CA LEU A 14 18.83 -19.21 -5.11
C LEU A 14 19.82 -20.28 -4.61
N ALA A 15 20.59 -20.89 -5.51
CA ALA A 15 21.69 -21.78 -5.18
C ALA A 15 22.99 -21.04 -4.75
N ALA A 16 22.88 -19.75 -4.40
CA ALA A 16 23.99 -18.89 -3.98
C ALA A 16 25.14 -18.74 -5.01
N THR A 17 24.85 -18.91 -6.31
CA THR A 17 25.86 -18.67 -7.35
C THR A 17 26.17 -17.17 -7.46
N PRO A 18 27.44 -16.72 -7.44
CA PRO A 18 27.79 -15.31 -7.57
C PRO A 18 27.28 -14.69 -8.88
N ILE A 19 26.80 -13.44 -8.82
CA ILE A 19 26.15 -12.78 -9.98
C ILE A 19 27.05 -12.67 -11.21
N GLY A 20 28.37 -12.52 -11.03
CA GLY A 20 29.35 -12.54 -12.12
C GLY A 20 29.40 -13.88 -12.84
N GLN A 21 29.29 -15.00 -12.11
CA GLN A 21 29.23 -16.34 -12.71
C GLN A 21 27.89 -16.59 -13.39
N ILE A 22 26.78 -16.10 -12.83
CA ILE A 22 25.46 -16.16 -13.47
C ILE A 22 25.47 -15.41 -14.79
N LYS A 23 26.06 -14.19 -14.81
CA LYS A 23 26.25 -13.41 -16.03
C LYS A 23 26.96 -14.24 -17.11
N THR A 24 28.11 -14.82 -16.79
CA THR A 24 28.91 -15.60 -17.74
C THR A 24 28.18 -16.88 -18.18
N LYS A 25 27.62 -17.65 -17.24
CA LYS A 25 26.91 -18.91 -17.53
C LYS A 25 25.65 -18.71 -18.36
N MET A 26 24.95 -17.60 -18.19
CA MET A 26 23.69 -17.30 -18.88
C MET A 26 23.86 -16.36 -20.09
N GLY A 27 25.09 -15.92 -20.40
CA GLY A 27 25.38 -15.07 -21.56
C GLY A 27 24.83 -13.64 -21.44
N TYR A 28 24.70 -13.11 -20.23
CA TYR A 28 24.19 -11.74 -20.03
C TYR A 28 25.25 -10.67 -20.34
N ARG A 29 24.81 -9.55 -20.93
CA ARG A 29 25.70 -8.44 -21.33
C ARG A 29 26.44 -7.84 -20.13
N SER A 30 25.75 -7.71 -19.00
CA SER A 30 26.28 -7.15 -17.75
C SER A 30 25.67 -7.83 -16.52
N THR A 31 26.32 -7.64 -15.37
CA THR A 31 25.76 -8.05 -14.06
C THR A 31 24.42 -7.39 -13.79
N THR A 32 24.23 -6.13 -14.22
CA THR A 32 22.95 -5.42 -14.14
C THR A 32 21.85 -6.12 -14.95
N SER A 33 22.15 -6.58 -16.17
CA SER A 33 21.17 -7.31 -16.98
C SER A 33 20.82 -8.69 -16.40
N ALA A 34 21.79 -9.36 -15.76
CA ALA A 34 21.57 -10.60 -15.02
C ALA A 34 20.66 -10.36 -13.80
N MET A 35 20.91 -9.29 -13.04
CA MET A 35 20.08 -8.92 -11.89
C MET A 35 18.66 -8.56 -12.31
N ALA A 36 18.49 -7.81 -13.43
CA ALA A 36 17.18 -7.49 -13.96
C ALA A 36 16.37 -8.74 -14.36
N ALA A 37 17.02 -9.76 -14.93
CA ALA A 37 16.40 -11.06 -15.22
C ALA A 37 15.93 -11.78 -13.95
N ILE A 38 16.78 -11.83 -12.93
CA ILE A 38 16.44 -12.42 -11.62
C ILE A 38 15.26 -11.67 -10.98
N THR A 39 15.26 -10.33 -11.01
CA THR A 39 14.18 -9.52 -10.45
C THR A 39 12.86 -9.74 -11.18
N ARG A 40 12.87 -9.86 -12.52
CA ARG A 40 11.66 -10.20 -13.30
C ARG A 40 11.13 -11.59 -12.95
N ALA A 41 12.01 -12.60 -12.85
CA ALA A 41 11.62 -13.94 -12.44
C ALA A 41 11.05 -13.96 -11.01
N LEU A 42 11.65 -13.23 -10.07
CA LEU A 42 11.13 -13.08 -8.70
C LEU A 42 9.74 -12.42 -8.71
N LYS A 43 9.56 -11.34 -9.49
CA LYS A 43 8.28 -10.65 -9.61
C LYS A 43 7.23 -11.58 -10.21
N SER A 44 7.56 -12.32 -11.26
CA SER A 44 6.66 -13.30 -11.88
C SER A 44 6.31 -14.43 -10.91
N ALA A 45 7.29 -14.99 -10.20
CA ALA A 45 7.08 -16.03 -9.19
C ALA A 45 6.26 -15.55 -7.96
N ARG A 46 6.16 -14.23 -7.75
CA ARG A 46 5.31 -13.60 -6.73
C ARG A 46 3.95 -13.18 -7.27
N SER A 47 3.88 -12.83 -8.56
CA SER A 47 2.66 -12.39 -9.24
C SER A 47 1.66 -13.54 -9.29
N GLY A 48 0.61 -13.47 -8.48
CA GLY A 48 -0.41 -14.51 -8.34
C GLY A 48 -0.37 -15.28 -7.02
N LYS A 49 0.64 -15.06 -6.16
CA LYS A 49 0.59 -15.57 -4.79
C LYS A 49 -0.33 -14.68 -3.96
N ASN A 50 -1.47 -15.23 -3.55
CA ASN A 50 -2.34 -14.57 -2.57
C ASN A 50 -1.55 -14.43 -1.25
N PRO A 51 -1.46 -13.21 -0.67
CA PRO A 51 -0.83 -12.98 0.63
C PRO A 51 -1.33 -13.93 1.73
N ASP A 52 -2.60 -14.31 1.69
CA ASP A 52 -3.20 -15.23 2.65
C ASP A 52 -2.65 -16.64 2.48
N THR A 53 -2.55 -17.13 1.25
CA THR A 53 -1.92 -18.43 0.94
C THR A 53 -0.45 -18.44 1.34
N ALA A 54 0.28 -17.33 1.12
CA ALA A 54 1.67 -17.22 1.56
C ALA A 54 1.80 -17.27 3.09
N ARG A 55 0.88 -16.62 3.83
CA ARG A 55 0.81 -16.72 5.29
C ARG A 55 0.51 -18.16 5.74
N SER A 56 -0.47 -18.83 5.14
CA SER A 56 -0.79 -20.22 5.47
C SER A 56 0.41 -21.16 5.28
N ILE A 57 1.16 -20.99 4.19
CA ILE A 57 2.38 -21.78 3.94
C ILE A 57 3.45 -21.48 4.99
N GLU A 58 3.63 -20.22 5.37
CA GLU A 58 4.63 -19.85 6.36
C GLU A 58 4.26 -20.33 7.76
N ILE A 59 2.98 -20.27 8.13
CA ILE A 59 2.47 -20.88 9.36
C ILE A 59 2.82 -22.37 9.36
N GLU A 60 2.58 -23.11 8.27
CA GLU A 60 2.90 -24.55 8.26
C GLU A 60 4.42 -24.84 8.31
N ARG A 61 5.26 -23.97 7.75
CA ARG A 61 6.71 -24.08 7.92
C ARG A 61 7.13 -23.88 9.37
N LEU A 62 6.56 -22.87 10.03
CA LEU A 62 6.77 -22.61 11.45
C LEU A 62 6.30 -23.79 12.31
N ASP A 63 5.15 -24.39 11.99
CA ASP A 63 4.62 -25.60 12.64
C ASP A 63 5.56 -26.80 12.48
N SER A 64 6.11 -26.99 11.27
CA SER A 64 7.08 -28.05 10.98
C SER A 64 8.37 -27.89 11.80
N ILE A 65 8.90 -26.68 11.91
CA ILE A 65 10.07 -26.38 12.74
C ILE A 65 9.74 -26.56 14.23
N TYR A 66 8.58 -26.06 14.67
CA TYR A 66 8.12 -26.24 16.05
C TYR A 66 8.05 -27.72 16.43
N ARG A 67 7.50 -28.57 15.56
CA ARG A 67 7.39 -30.02 15.79
C ARG A 67 8.74 -30.70 15.97
N GLN A 68 9.80 -30.19 15.34
CA GLN A 68 11.16 -30.71 15.50
C GLN A 68 11.83 -30.25 16.80
N ILE A 69 11.57 -29.01 17.23
CA ILE A 69 12.21 -28.42 18.43
C ILE A 69 11.47 -28.79 19.72
N TYR A 70 10.15 -28.96 19.66
CA TYR A 70 9.30 -29.19 20.82
C TYR A 70 9.72 -30.37 21.71
N PRO A 71 10.17 -31.54 21.18
CA PRO A 71 10.67 -32.62 22.02
C PRO A 71 11.87 -32.23 22.89
N LEU A 72 12.77 -31.36 22.39
CA LEU A 72 13.91 -30.84 23.16
C LEU A 72 13.43 -29.88 24.25
N ALA A 73 12.43 -29.06 23.96
CA ALA A 73 11.82 -28.18 24.96
C ALA A 73 11.17 -28.97 26.11
N LEU A 74 10.53 -30.11 25.82
CA LEU A 74 9.99 -31.03 26.84
C LEU A 74 11.06 -31.64 27.74
N GLN A 75 12.31 -31.74 27.26
CA GLN A 75 13.47 -32.19 28.04
C GLN A 75 14.10 -31.07 28.87
N GLN A 76 13.40 -29.94 29.05
CA GLN A 76 13.85 -28.77 29.80
C GLN A 76 15.08 -28.06 29.21
N ASP A 77 15.35 -28.23 27.91
CA ASP A 77 16.35 -27.43 27.22
C ASP A 77 15.87 -25.96 27.13
N ALA A 78 16.51 -25.09 27.90
CA ALA A 78 16.13 -23.68 28.00
C ALA A 78 16.16 -22.94 26.66
N LYS A 79 17.07 -23.32 25.75
CA LYS A 79 17.19 -22.71 24.42
C LYS A 79 16.07 -23.17 23.50
N ALA A 80 15.71 -24.45 23.55
CA ALA A 80 14.57 -24.99 22.80
C ALA A 80 13.25 -24.38 23.29
N ILE A 81 13.08 -24.17 24.59
CA ILE A 81 11.92 -23.49 25.18
C ILE A 81 11.78 -22.07 24.61
N ASP A 82 12.85 -21.26 24.64
CA ASP A 82 12.86 -19.91 24.07
C ASP A 82 12.53 -19.90 22.56
N GLN A 83 13.09 -20.85 21.80
CA GLN A 83 12.79 -21.00 20.37
C GLN A 83 11.33 -21.36 20.11
N CYS A 84 10.75 -22.28 20.90
CA CYS A 84 9.34 -22.63 20.81
C CYS A 84 8.43 -21.43 21.11
N LEU A 85 8.75 -20.62 22.14
CA LEU A 85 8.01 -19.40 22.46
C LEU A 85 8.06 -18.39 21.30
N LYS A 86 9.24 -18.15 20.73
CA LYS A 86 9.42 -17.25 19.58
C LYS A 86 8.65 -17.70 18.35
N ILE A 87 8.66 -19.00 18.06
CA ILE A 87 7.86 -19.57 16.96
C ILE A 87 6.37 -19.39 17.23
N GLY A 88 5.91 -19.63 18.47
CA GLY A 88 4.53 -19.43 18.89
C GLY A 88 4.05 -17.99 18.73
N GLU A 89 4.85 -17.01 19.15
CA GLU A 89 4.56 -15.59 18.93
C GLU A 89 4.43 -15.25 17.45
N GLN A 90 5.36 -15.73 16.61
CA GLN A 90 5.34 -15.45 15.19
C GLN A 90 4.12 -16.07 14.49
N ARG A 91 3.70 -17.27 14.91
CA ARG A 91 2.46 -17.91 14.43
C ARG A 91 1.23 -17.08 14.79
N LEU A 92 1.12 -16.66 16.05
CA LEU A 92 -0.01 -15.85 16.53
C LEU A 92 -0.10 -14.53 15.77
N ARG A 93 1.04 -13.85 15.53
CA ARG A 93 1.09 -12.62 14.71
C ARG A 93 0.58 -12.82 13.28
N LEU A 94 0.89 -13.96 12.66
CA LEU A 94 0.43 -14.26 11.30
C LEU A 94 -1.06 -14.61 11.25
N MET A 95 -1.60 -15.20 12.33
CA MET A 95 -3.01 -15.54 12.50
C MET A 95 -3.89 -14.33 12.84
N ASP A 96 -3.45 -13.47 13.77
CA ASP A 96 -4.20 -12.28 14.22
C ASP A 96 -4.17 -11.12 13.21
N ALA A 97 -3.37 -11.23 12.16
CA ALA A 97 -3.35 -10.24 11.09
C ALA A 97 -4.71 -10.21 10.37
N PRO A 98 -5.45 -9.08 10.40
CA PRO A 98 -6.81 -8.97 9.88
C PRO A 98 -6.95 -9.52 8.46
N THR A 99 -8.07 -10.16 8.15
CA THR A 99 -8.39 -10.59 6.79
C THR A 99 -8.39 -9.38 5.87
N LYS A 100 -7.46 -9.34 4.91
CA LYS A 100 -7.20 -8.15 4.08
C LYS A 100 -8.25 -8.03 2.97
N ALA A 101 -9.42 -7.57 3.35
CA ALA A 101 -10.52 -7.33 2.44
C ALA A 101 -10.54 -5.86 2.05
N GLN A 102 -9.72 -5.42 1.08
CA GLN A 102 -10.07 -4.33 0.16
C GLN A 102 -8.98 -4.07 -0.90
N LYS A 103 -9.43 -3.54 -2.06
CA LYS A 103 -8.58 -2.84 -3.03
C LYS A 103 -8.03 -1.61 -2.29
N GLY A 104 -6.78 -1.67 -1.82
CA GLY A 104 -6.17 -0.74 -0.84
C GLY A 104 -6.51 0.75 -0.98
N LEU A 105 -6.37 1.48 0.13
CA LEU A 105 -6.70 2.89 0.30
C LEU A 105 -6.04 3.79 -0.75
N LEU A 106 -4.82 3.50 -1.18
CA LEU A 106 -4.16 4.25 -2.26
C LEU A 106 -4.97 4.19 -3.55
N LYS A 107 -5.53 3.03 -3.90
CA LYS A 107 -6.37 2.92 -5.09
C LYS A 107 -7.65 3.75 -4.97
N ALA A 108 -8.32 3.70 -3.82
CA ALA A 108 -9.51 4.51 -3.57
C ALA A 108 -9.19 6.03 -3.60
N TYR A 109 -8.01 6.41 -3.11
CA TYR A 109 -7.50 7.77 -3.19
C TYR A 109 -7.27 8.20 -4.65
N GLU A 110 -6.61 7.38 -5.47
CA GLU A 110 -6.44 7.68 -6.91
C GLU A 110 -7.77 7.79 -7.65
N ASP A 111 -8.73 6.91 -7.35
CA ASP A 111 -10.07 6.98 -7.93
C ASP A 111 -10.77 8.30 -7.57
N THR A 112 -10.53 8.82 -6.36
CA THR A 112 -11.03 10.13 -5.91
C THR A 112 -10.33 11.29 -6.63
N VAL A 113 -9.01 11.27 -6.74
CA VAL A 113 -8.23 12.29 -7.47
C VAL A 113 -8.69 12.35 -8.93
N LYS A 114 -8.89 11.19 -9.57
CA LYS A 114 -9.38 11.10 -10.94
C LYS A 114 -10.80 11.66 -11.10
N ALA A 115 -11.66 11.49 -10.11
CA ALA A 115 -13.00 12.08 -10.14
C ALA A 115 -13.00 13.62 -9.99
N LEU A 116 -11.87 14.21 -9.59
CA LEU A 116 -11.69 15.65 -9.43
C LEU A 116 -10.89 16.30 -10.56
N ASP A 117 -10.49 15.53 -11.59
CA ASP A 117 -9.53 15.96 -12.63
C ASP A 117 -9.87 17.33 -13.25
N ASP A 118 -11.16 17.58 -13.51
CA ASP A 118 -11.66 18.86 -14.08
C ASP A 118 -11.39 20.11 -13.20
N ARG A 119 -11.08 19.91 -11.92
CA ARG A 119 -10.93 20.98 -10.91
C ARG A 119 -9.49 21.11 -10.40
N LEU A 120 -8.65 20.11 -10.68
CA LEU A 120 -7.27 20.07 -10.21
C LEU A 120 -6.39 20.93 -11.11
N LYS A 121 -5.43 21.60 -10.50
CA LYS A 121 -4.42 22.39 -11.21
C LYS A 121 -3.02 21.81 -10.99
N PRO A 122 -2.05 22.13 -11.85
CA PRO A 122 -0.67 21.68 -11.66
C PRO A 122 -0.08 22.05 -10.28
N GLU A 123 -0.52 23.16 -9.71
CA GLU A 123 -0.11 23.64 -8.38
C GLU A 123 -0.53 22.69 -7.24
N ASP A 124 -1.59 21.89 -7.44
CA ASP A 124 -2.08 20.93 -6.43
C ASP A 124 -1.22 19.66 -6.33
N SER A 125 -0.22 19.51 -7.20
CA SER A 125 0.62 18.30 -7.29
C SER A 125 1.24 17.91 -5.95
N ALA A 126 1.74 18.87 -5.16
CA ALA A 126 2.33 18.60 -3.85
C ALA A 126 1.32 18.05 -2.84
N LEU A 127 0.09 18.57 -2.87
CA LEU A 127 -1.01 18.12 -2.02
C LEU A 127 -1.46 16.71 -2.42
N ILE A 128 -1.62 16.46 -3.73
CA ILE A 128 -1.96 15.15 -4.28
C ILE A 128 -0.92 14.10 -3.87
N GLN A 129 0.37 14.40 -4.04
CA GLN A 129 1.46 13.50 -3.67
C GLN A 129 1.50 13.23 -2.17
N SER A 130 1.20 14.22 -1.33
CA SER A 130 1.13 14.03 0.11
C SER A 130 0.05 13.01 0.50
N GLY A 131 -1.13 13.09 -0.12
CA GLY A 131 -2.18 12.07 0.08
C GLY A 131 -1.78 10.68 -0.44
N ARG A 132 -1.07 10.59 -1.58
CA ARG A 132 -0.50 9.33 -2.09
C ARG A 132 0.44 8.67 -1.09
N MET A 133 1.37 9.45 -0.54
CA MET A 133 2.33 8.96 0.45
C MET A 133 1.63 8.42 1.70
N ILE A 134 0.66 9.16 2.23
CA ILE A 134 -0.11 8.73 3.41
C ILE A 134 -0.90 7.45 3.10
N ALA A 135 -1.67 7.43 2.01
CA ALA A 135 -2.49 6.28 1.65
C ALA A 135 -1.63 5.04 1.38
N SER A 136 -0.49 5.19 0.70
CA SER A 136 0.47 4.11 0.47
C SER A 136 1.09 3.59 1.77
N GLN A 137 1.38 4.46 2.74
CA GLN A 137 1.95 4.07 4.02
C GLN A 137 0.93 3.31 4.87
N ILE A 138 -0.33 3.75 4.86
CA ILE A 138 -1.44 3.04 5.51
C ILE A 138 -1.63 1.66 4.88
N ASP A 139 -1.68 1.59 3.54
CA ASP A 139 -1.79 0.31 2.83
C ASP A 139 -0.62 -0.61 3.15
N TYR A 140 0.60 -0.09 3.16
CA TYR A 140 1.78 -0.87 3.50
C TYR A 140 1.69 -1.42 4.93
N ALA A 141 1.34 -0.59 5.91
CA ALA A 141 1.25 -1.00 7.31
C ALA A 141 0.11 -2.00 7.55
N VAL A 142 -1.07 -1.78 6.97
CA VAL A 142 -2.19 -2.73 7.05
C VAL A 142 -1.84 -4.05 6.33
N THR A 143 -1.01 -3.99 5.29
CA THR A 143 -0.58 -5.18 4.54
C THR A 143 0.60 -5.91 5.19
N HIS A 144 1.50 -5.25 5.89
CA HIS A 144 2.76 -5.89 6.32
C HIS A 144 3.04 -5.76 7.82
N GLY A 145 2.45 -4.75 8.47
CA GLY A 145 2.67 -4.46 9.88
C GLY A 145 1.81 -5.31 10.81
N THR A 146 2.16 -5.28 12.09
CA THR A 146 1.41 -5.96 13.15
C THR A 146 1.21 -5.06 14.36
N GLY A 147 0.11 -5.26 15.08
CA GLY A 147 -0.21 -4.56 16.33
C GLY A 147 0.04 -3.04 16.25
N ILE A 148 1.04 -2.57 17.02
CA ILE A 148 1.39 -1.15 17.18
C ILE A 148 1.72 -0.46 15.85
N GLU A 149 2.31 -1.15 14.87
CA GLU A 149 2.67 -0.55 13.58
C GLU A 149 1.43 -0.17 12.77
N VAL A 150 0.42 -1.04 12.77
CA VAL A 150 -0.88 -0.78 12.14
C VAL A 150 -1.55 0.38 12.86
N THR A 151 -1.57 0.37 14.20
CA THR A 151 -2.15 1.45 15.00
C THR A 151 -1.48 2.80 14.68
N LYS A 152 -0.14 2.84 14.59
CA LYS A 152 0.62 4.04 14.21
C LYS A 152 0.25 4.57 12.84
N ALA A 153 0.10 3.68 11.85
CA ALA A 153 -0.30 4.09 10.51
C ALA A 153 -1.73 4.63 10.47
N LEU A 154 -2.65 4.04 11.24
CA LEU A 154 -4.03 4.52 11.32
C LEU A 154 -4.15 5.92 11.93
N TYR A 155 -3.19 6.37 12.75
CA TYR A 155 -3.11 7.76 13.20
C TYR A 155 -2.86 8.77 12.06
N LEU A 156 -2.50 8.31 10.86
CA LEU A 156 -2.39 9.18 9.69
C LEU A 156 -3.74 9.44 9.01
N MET A 157 -4.80 8.72 9.38
CA MET A 157 -6.13 8.87 8.78
C MET A 157 -6.66 10.32 8.85
N PRO A 158 -6.54 11.06 9.98
CA PRO A 158 -6.94 12.47 10.04
C PRO A 158 -6.17 13.36 9.06
N HIS A 159 -4.88 13.09 8.83
CA HIS A 159 -4.09 13.85 7.86
C HIS A 159 -4.53 13.57 6.42
N LEU A 160 -4.87 12.32 6.10
CA LEU A 160 -5.45 11.99 4.80
C LEU A 160 -6.80 12.70 4.60
N MET A 161 -7.65 12.72 5.65
CA MET A 161 -8.93 13.43 5.61
C MET A 161 -8.75 14.94 5.41
N ASN A 162 -7.70 15.54 5.96
CA ASN A 162 -7.37 16.95 5.70
C ASN A 162 -6.96 17.17 4.24
N VAL A 163 -6.11 16.31 3.66
CA VAL A 163 -5.78 16.38 2.23
C VAL A 163 -7.03 16.29 1.35
N LEU A 164 -7.93 15.34 1.65
CA LEU A 164 -9.19 15.18 0.91
C LEU A 164 -10.10 16.41 1.06
N ARG A 165 -10.10 17.06 2.23
CA ARG A 165 -10.85 18.30 2.46
C ARG A 165 -10.31 19.44 1.61
N GLU A 166 -8.99 19.65 1.61
CA GLU A 166 -8.33 20.70 0.83
C GLU A 166 -8.53 20.50 -0.68
N LEU A 167 -8.56 19.25 -1.15
CA LEU A 167 -8.89 18.91 -2.55
C LEU A 167 -10.38 19.10 -2.88
N GLY A 168 -11.23 19.46 -1.92
CA GLY A 168 -12.69 19.56 -2.13
C GLY A 168 -13.37 18.21 -2.33
N ALA A 169 -12.75 17.12 -1.89
CA ALA A 169 -13.24 15.74 -2.07
C ALA A 169 -14.27 15.32 -1.01
N THR A 170 -14.43 16.07 0.08
CA THR A 170 -15.41 15.78 1.13
C THR A 170 -16.77 16.47 0.84
N PRO A 171 -17.89 15.91 1.31
CA PRO A 171 -19.21 16.54 1.17
C PRO A 171 -19.22 17.98 1.69
N ASP A 172 -18.65 18.21 2.87
CA ASP A 172 -18.58 19.53 3.50
C ASP A 172 -17.79 20.53 2.64
N ALA A 173 -16.62 20.13 2.14
CA ALA A 173 -15.81 21.00 1.30
C ALA A 173 -16.50 21.33 -0.03
N ARG A 174 -17.23 20.36 -0.62
CA ARG A 174 -18.08 20.64 -1.80
C ARG A 174 -19.20 21.64 -1.48
N GLY A 175 -19.84 21.49 -0.33
CA GLY A 175 -20.88 22.40 0.15
C GLY A 175 -20.36 23.83 0.34
N SER A 176 -19.21 23.99 1.00
CA SER A 176 -18.58 25.31 1.19
C SER A 176 -18.24 25.99 -0.13
N ILE A 177 -17.74 25.24 -1.12
CA ILE A 177 -17.42 25.77 -2.45
C ILE A 177 -18.70 26.17 -3.19
N ALA A 178 -19.77 25.37 -3.10
CA ALA A 178 -21.06 25.72 -3.71
C ALA A 178 -21.65 27.00 -3.10
N ASN A 179 -21.55 27.17 -1.79
CA ASN A 179 -22.04 28.38 -1.10
C ASN A 179 -21.22 29.62 -1.47
N ALA A 180 -19.89 29.52 -1.51
CA ALA A 180 -19.03 30.63 -1.92
C ALA A 180 -19.31 31.09 -3.38
N LEU A 181 -19.65 30.16 -4.28
CA LEU A 181 -20.06 30.48 -5.66
C LEU A 181 -21.45 31.15 -5.73
N GLN A 182 -22.32 30.93 -4.75
CA GLN A 182 -23.62 31.61 -4.65
C GLN A 182 -23.47 33.03 -4.11
N GLU A 183 -22.61 33.26 -3.12
CA GLU A 183 -22.35 34.59 -2.54
C GLU A 183 -21.60 35.54 -3.49
N THR A 184 -20.78 34.99 -4.39
CA THR A 184 -20.01 35.77 -5.36
C THR A 184 -20.77 36.12 -6.62
N LYS A 185 -21.97 35.55 -6.85
CA LYS A 185 -22.88 36.10 -7.86
C LYS A 185 -23.26 37.51 -7.36
N PRO A 186 -22.97 38.58 -8.12
CA PRO A 186 -23.43 39.90 -7.73
C PRO A 186 -24.94 39.79 -7.53
N LYS A 187 -25.45 40.18 -6.35
CA LYS A 187 -26.85 40.57 -6.20
C LYS A 187 -27.12 41.45 -7.41
N GLN A 188 -27.98 40.97 -8.31
CA GLN A 188 -28.17 41.62 -9.59
C GLN A 188 -28.58 43.05 -9.27
N VAL A 189 -27.71 44.02 -9.55
CA VAL A 189 -28.03 45.44 -9.47
C VAL A 189 -29.27 45.74 -10.36
N ALA A 190 -29.55 44.86 -11.32
CA ALA A 190 -30.78 44.82 -12.09
C ALA A 190 -32.04 44.60 -11.25
N ASP A 191 -32.04 43.72 -10.23
CA ASP A 191 -33.22 43.47 -9.40
C ASP A 191 -33.57 44.69 -8.53
N GLU A 192 -32.57 45.33 -7.92
CA GLU A 192 -32.82 46.53 -7.10
C GLU A 192 -33.24 47.74 -7.95
N PHE A 193 -32.77 47.85 -9.20
CA PHE A 193 -33.13 48.93 -10.12
C PHE A 193 -34.51 48.73 -10.75
N GLU A 194 -34.88 47.49 -11.12
CA GLU A 194 -36.24 47.16 -11.58
C GLU A 194 -37.26 47.29 -10.44
N GLU A 195 -36.91 46.89 -9.22
CA GLU A 195 -37.76 47.05 -8.04
C GLU A 195 -37.94 48.54 -7.66
N TYR A 196 -36.92 49.38 -7.89
CA TYR A 196 -37.01 50.84 -7.72
C TYR A 196 -37.90 51.50 -8.79
N LEU A 197 -37.79 51.08 -10.06
CA LEU A 197 -38.66 51.56 -11.14
C LEU A 197 -40.13 51.15 -10.93
N ALA A 198 -40.37 49.94 -10.46
CA ALA A 198 -41.71 49.45 -10.13
C ALA A 198 -42.37 50.20 -8.96
N LYS A 199 -41.59 50.81 -8.06
CA LYS A 199 -42.10 51.65 -6.96
C LYS A 199 -42.36 53.10 -7.36
N MET A 200 -41.89 53.54 -8.54
CA MET A 200 -42.09 54.89 -9.07
C MET A 200 -43.19 54.99 -10.14
N THR A 201 -43.88 53.88 -10.44
CA THR A 201 -45.04 53.84 -11.36
C THR A 201 -46.32 53.65 -10.57
#